data_AF-A0A7C3JI13-F1
#
_entry.id   AF-A0A7C3JI13-F1
#
_cell.length_a   1.000
_cell.length_b   1.000
_cell.length_c   1.000
_cell.angle_alpha   90.00
_cell.angle_beta   90.00
_cell.angle_gamma   90.00
#
_symmetry.space_group_name_H-M   'P 1'
#
loop_
_entity.id
_entity.type
_entity.pdbx_description
1 polymer ?
#
loop_
_entity_poly.entity_id
_entity_poly.type
_entity_poly.pdbx_seq_one_letter_code
_entity_poly.pdbx_strand_id
1 'polypeptide(L)'
;MKTLFRSAAISTAAVMLLFSAAFDPPAAQEPRPPRVEKKSPEYRRSIEDYREAIKDAYRVDIANFKDRLKGGRADGQPITKYDLKELLQGIKFEREHTDDSLLALEMAMDHLETVPDYYSRHMKLEQEIMSEKILRH
;
A
#
# COMPACT_ATOMS: atom_id res chain seq x y z
N MET A 1 39.31 36.09 -75.05
CA MET A 1 38.33 36.33 -76.13
C MET A 1 36.95 35.92 -75.64
N LYS A 2 35.95 36.78 -75.85
CA LYS A 2 34.48 36.54 -75.70
C LYS A 2 34.00 36.48 -74.23
N THR A 3 32.95 37.17 -73.76
CA THR A 3 31.95 38.09 -74.34
C THR A 3 31.19 38.72 -73.17
N LEU A 4 30.62 39.92 -73.41
CA LEU A 4 29.71 40.68 -72.55
C LEU A 4 28.53 39.85 -71.99
N PHE A 5 28.01 40.24 -70.82
CA PHE A 5 26.56 40.41 -70.64
C PHE A 5 26.24 41.56 -69.67
N ARG A 6 25.31 42.41 -70.11
CA ARG A 6 24.78 43.60 -69.43
C ARG A 6 23.63 43.22 -68.48
N SER A 7 23.48 44.04 -67.44
CA SER A 7 22.21 44.57 -66.92
C SER A 7 21.16 43.59 -66.37
N ALA A 8 20.80 43.77 -65.09
CA ALA A 8 19.52 44.36 -64.71
C ALA A 8 19.38 44.38 -63.18
N ALA A 9 19.15 45.55 -62.62
CA ALA A 9 18.61 45.68 -61.28
C ALA A 9 17.12 45.34 -61.32
N ILE A 10 16.66 44.46 -60.42
CA ILE A 10 15.26 44.39 -60.03
C ILE A 10 15.25 44.28 -58.51
N SER A 11 15.05 45.45 -57.90
CA SER A 11 14.55 45.60 -56.54
C SER A 11 13.05 45.31 -56.57
N THR A 12 12.60 44.30 -55.83
CA THR A 12 11.20 44.13 -55.47
C THR A 12 11.15 43.50 -54.09
N ALA A 13 10.62 44.29 -53.16
CA ALA A 13 10.30 43.93 -51.80
C ALA A 13 9.22 42.83 -51.71
N ALA A 14 8.94 42.40 -50.47
CA ALA A 14 7.92 41.45 -50.02
C ALA A 14 8.49 40.03 -49.81
N VAL A 15 8.31 39.32 -48.70
CA VAL A 15 7.34 39.39 -47.59
C VAL A 15 8.04 38.85 -46.34
N MET A 16 8.25 39.68 -45.32
CA MET A 16 8.66 39.21 -43.99
C MET A 16 7.38 38.99 -43.17
N LEU A 17 6.84 37.78 -43.21
CA LEU A 17 5.71 37.36 -42.39
C LEU A 17 6.15 37.27 -40.93
N LEU A 18 5.90 38.34 -40.18
CA LEU A 18 6.01 38.38 -38.73
C LEU A 18 4.81 37.61 -38.13
N PHE A 19 5.02 36.33 -37.80
CA PHE A 19 4.14 35.61 -36.89
C PHE A 19 4.42 36.09 -35.47
N SER A 20 3.64 37.05 -34.99
CA SER A 20 3.60 37.43 -33.57
C SER A 20 2.75 36.41 -32.82
N ALA A 21 3.37 35.28 -32.44
CA ALA A 21 2.77 34.43 -31.42
C ALA A 21 2.96 35.10 -30.06
N ALA A 22 1.87 35.69 -29.54
CA ALA A 22 1.80 35.99 -28.11
C ALA A 22 1.93 34.67 -27.35
N PHE A 23 3.07 34.47 -26.71
CA PHE A 23 3.30 33.36 -25.79
C PHE A 23 2.63 33.73 -24.48
N ASP A 24 1.38 33.28 -24.29
CA ASP A 24 0.72 33.37 -23.00
C ASP A 24 1.52 32.53 -21.98
N PRO A 25 2.04 33.13 -20.89
CA PRO A 25 2.72 32.35 -19.87
C PRO A 25 1.70 31.39 -19.24
N PRO A 26 2.05 30.10 -19.03
CA PRO A 26 1.15 29.18 -18.36
C PRO A 26 0.84 29.73 -16.97
N ALA A 27 -0.45 29.92 -16.67
CA ALA A 27 -0.92 30.30 -15.36
C ALA A 27 -0.26 29.38 -14.31
N ALA A 28 0.46 29.98 -13.37
CA ALA A 28 1.08 29.27 -12.26
C ALA A 28 -0.01 28.47 -11.55
N GLN A 29 0.00 27.15 -11.70
CA GLN A 29 -0.88 26.27 -10.96
C GLN A 29 -0.49 26.40 -9.48
N GLU A 30 -1.39 26.95 -8.67
CA GLU A 30 -1.22 26.90 -7.22
C GLU A 30 -1.01 25.44 -6.79
N PRO A 31 -0.15 25.18 -5.79
CA PRO A 31 0.07 23.84 -5.30
C PRO A 31 -1.26 23.25 -4.83
N ARG A 32 -1.73 22.20 -5.53
CA ARG A 32 -2.93 21.47 -5.12
C ARG A 32 -2.73 21.00 -3.68
N PRO A 33 -3.72 21.23 -2.78
CA PRO A 33 -3.63 20.72 -1.42
C PRO A 33 -3.46 19.19 -1.47
N PRO A 34 -2.74 18.59 -0.50
CA PRO A 34 -2.54 17.16 -0.47
C PRO A 34 -3.90 16.46 -0.51
N ARG A 35 -4.08 15.61 -1.52
CA ARG A 35 -5.30 14.84 -1.72
C ARG A 35 -5.39 13.84 -0.56
N VAL A 36 -6.15 14.17 0.48
CA VAL A 36 -6.51 13.21 1.52
C VAL A 36 -7.45 12.20 0.87
N GLU A 37 -6.88 11.08 0.44
CA GLU A 37 -7.60 10.01 -0.21
C GLU A 37 -8.60 9.40 0.79
N LYS A 38 -9.87 9.78 0.67
CA LYS A 38 -10.93 9.20 1.48
C LYS A 38 -11.11 7.74 1.02
N LYS A 39 -10.70 6.77 1.84
CA LYS A 39 -10.83 5.33 1.55
C LYS A 39 -12.28 4.94 1.21
N SER A 40 -12.46 3.95 0.33
CA SER A 40 -13.78 3.58 -0.22
C SER A 40 -14.78 3.09 0.84
N PRO A 41 -16.09 3.14 0.56
CA PRO A 41 -17.12 2.60 1.46
C PRO A 41 -16.96 1.11 1.75
N GLU A 42 -16.48 0.29 0.79
CA GLU A 42 -16.22 -1.13 1.06
C GLU A 42 -15.06 -1.33 2.04
N TYR A 43 -13.99 -0.53 1.93
CA TYR A 43 -12.88 -0.56 2.88
C TYR A 43 -13.32 -0.21 4.31
N ARG A 44 -14.25 0.76 4.45
CA ARG A 44 -14.79 1.14 5.76
C ARG A 44 -15.65 0.05 6.40
N ARG A 45 -16.41 -0.70 5.60
CA ARG A 45 -17.13 -1.88 6.07
C ARG A 45 -16.15 -2.97 6.52
N SER A 46 -15.11 -3.21 5.73
CA SER A 46 -14.07 -4.21 6.02
C SER A 46 -13.29 -3.95 7.33
N ILE A 47 -13.00 -2.69 7.69
CA ILE A 47 -12.24 -2.44 8.94
C ILE A 47 -13.10 -2.63 10.20
N GLU A 48 -14.39 -2.29 10.16
CA GLU A 48 -15.28 -2.48 11.32
C GLU A 48 -15.54 -3.98 11.54
N ASP A 49 -15.74 -4.76 10.48
CA ASP A 49 -15.91 -6.21 10.58
C ASP A 49 -14.70 -6.87 11.27
N TYR A 50 -13.48 -6.46 10.92
CA TYR A 50 -12.24 -6.95 11.55
C TYR A 50 -12.15 -6.51 13.00
N ARG A 51 -12.49 -5.25 13.28
CA ARG A 51 -12.46 -4.69 14.63
C ARG A 51 -13.44 -5.42 15.54
N GLU A 52 -14.68 -5.62 15.10
CA GLU A 52 -15.70 -6.34 15.86
C GLU A 52 -15.26 -7.78 16.13
N ALA A 53 -14.76 -8.51 15.12
CA ALA A 53 -14.30 -9.88 15.29
C ALA A 53 -13.13 -10.01 16.28
N ILE A 54 -12.12 -9.14 16.16
CA ILE A 54 -10.95 -9.15 17.06
C ILE A 54 -11.36 -8.72 18.49
N LYS A 55 -12.26 -7.75 18.61
CA LYS A 55 -12.77 -7.27 19.89
C LYS A 55 -13.63 -8.32 20.60
N ASP A 56 -14.47 -9.04 19.86
CA ASP A 56 -15.28 -10.12 20.41
C ASP A 56 -14.40 -11.29 20.86
N ALA A 57 -13.48 -11.74 20.00
CA ALA A 57 -12.63 -12.89 20.27
C ALA A 57 -11.63 -12.66 21.43
N TYR A 58 -11.01 -11.47 21.49
CA TYR A 58 -9.87 -11.22 22.37
C TYR A 58 -10.03 -10.02 23.30
N ARG A 59 -11.15 -9.30 23.24
CA ARG A 59 -11.38 -8.06 24.00
C ARG A 59 -10.35 -6.97 23.67
N VAL A 60 -9.82 -7.00 22.44
CA VAL A 60 -8.83 -6.05 21.93
C VAL A 60 -9.51 -5.07 20.99
N ASP A 61 -9.36 -3.77 21.23
CA ASP A 61 -9.88 -2.74 20.34
C ASP A 61 -8.76 -2.19 19.44
N ILE A 62 -8.85 -2.47 18.14
CA ILE A 62 -7.84 -2.06 17.15
C ILE A 62 -8.07 -0.64 16.60
N ALA A 63 -9.05 0.12 17.10
CA ALA A 63 -9.37 1.47 16.59
C ALA A 63 -8.17 2.41 16.57
N ASN A 64 -7.25 2.26 17.54
CA ASN A 64 -6.04 3.07 17.65
C ASN A 64 -4.78 2.21 17.56
N PHE A 65 -4.85 1.08 16.86
CA PHE A 65 -3.69 0.22 16.64
C PHE A 65 -2.54 1.00 15.99
N LYS A 66 -1.33 0.81 16.50
CA LYS A 66 -0.09 1.42 16.01
C LYS A 66 1.05 0.42 16.21
N ASP A 67 1.88 0.27 15.19
CA ASP A 67 3.09 -0.56 15.25
C ASP A 67 4.06 -0.03 16.31
N ARG A 68 4.46 -0.93 17.21
CA ARG A 68 5.39 -0.65 18.32
C ARG A 68 6.75 -1.27 18.10
N LEU A 69 6.79 -2.47 17.51
CA LEU A 69 8.01 -3.06 17.01
C LEU A 69 8.42 -2.33 15.72
N LYS A 70 9.72 -2.40 15.41
CA LYS A 70 10.31 -1.72 14.26
C LYS A 70 11.15 -2.73 13.51
N GLY A 71 11.12 -2.66 12.18
CA GLY A 71 11.85 -3.56 11.31
C GLY A 71 11.06 -4.82 10.93
N GLY A 72 9.79 -4.90 11.33
CA GLY A 72 8.85 -5.89 10.82
C GLY A 72 8.59 -5.68 9.33
N ARG A 73 8.26 -6.76 8.62
CA ARG A 73 7.88 -6.65 7.20
C ARG A 73 6.48 -6.07 7.06
N ALA A 74 5.64 -6.22 8.08
CA ALA A 74 4.29 -5.68 8.15
C ALA A 74 4.25 -4.22 8.63
N ASP A 75 5.39 -3.59 8.96
CA ASP A 75 5.45 -2.19 9.39
C ASP A 75 4.65 -1.27 8.44
N GLY A 76 3.65 -0.58 8.98
CA GLY A 76 2.78 0.35 8.26
C GLY A 76 1.70 -0.29 7.38
N GLN A 77 1.59 -1.62 7.36
CA GLN A 77 0.56 -2.32 6.59
C GLN A 77 -0.80 -2.25 7.29
N PRO A 78 -1.91 -2.14 6.53
CA PRO A 78 -3.24 -2.16 7.13
C PRO A 78 -3.62 -3.58 7.58
N ILE A 79 -4.21 -3.71 8.76
CA ILE A 79 -4.70 -5.00 9.33
C ILE A 79 -5.58 -5.76 8.32
N THR A 80 -6.45 -5.06 7.59
CA THR A 80 -7.37 -5.65 6.60
C THR A 80 -6.69 -6.22 5.36
N LYS A 81 -5.36 -6.14 5.25
CA LYS A 81 -4.57 -6.79 4.20
C LYS A 81 -4.53 -8.31 4.37
N TYR A 82 -4.60 -8.79 5.61
CA TYR A 82 -4.42 -10.19 5.96
C TYR A 82 -5.77 -10.90 6.10
N ASP A 83 -5.78 -12.21 5.92
CA ASP A 83 -6.98 -13.01 6.15
C ASP A 83 -7.40 -12.95 7.63
N LEU A 84 -8.68 -12.67 7.88
CA LEU A 84 -9.20 -12.50 9.24
C LEU A 84 -9.05 -13.78 10.09
N LYS A 85 -9.21 -14.97 9.51
CA LYS A 85 -9.08 -16.22 10.26
C LYS A 85 -7.65 -16.46 10.67
N GLU A 86 -6.70 -16.18 9.77
CA GLU A 86 -5.27 -16.25 10.08
C GLU A 86 -4.88 -15.23 11.15
N LEU A 87 -5.38 -14.00 11.10
CA LEU A 87 -5.15 -13.00 12.15
C LEU A 87 -5.70 -13.47 13.50
N LEU A 88 -6.93 -13.97 13.53
CA LEU A 88 -7.52 -14.44 14.78
C LEU A 88 -6.71 -15.60 15.35
N GLN A 89 -6.31 -16.57 14.53
CA GLN A 89 -5.47 -17.67 14.98
C GLN A 89 -4.08 -17.19 15.43
N GLY A 90 -3.51 -16.22 14.72
CA GLY A 90 -2.22 -15.64 15.05
C GLY A 90 -2.20 -14.91 16.38
N ILE A 91 -3.20 -14.06 16.65
CA ILE A 91 -3.35 -13.40 17.95
C ILE A 91 -3.44 -14.43 19.07
N LYS A 92 -4.17 -15.54 18.86
CA LYS A 92 -4.23 -16.62 19.86
C LYS A 92 -2.87 -17.23 20.12
N PHE A 93 -2.12 -17.55 19.06
CA PHE A 93 -0.83 -18.19 19.15
C PHE A 93 0.24 -17.28 19.78
N GLU A 94 0.36 -16.03 19.33
CA GLU A 94 1.37 -15.10 19.84
C GLU A 94 1.13 -14.66 21.28
N ARG A 95 -0.11 -14.79 21.78
CA ARG A 95 -0.40 -14.58 23.20
C ARG A 95 0.25 -15.62 24.12
N GLU A 96 0.78 -16.71 23.58
CA GLU A 96 1.65 -17.63 24.34
C GLU A 96 3.06 -17.06 24.54
N HIS A 97 3.46 -16.07 23.73
CA HIS A 97 4.77 -15.40 23.77
C HIS A 97 4.73 -14.00 24.36
N THR A 98 3.55 -13.37 24.44
CA THR A 98 3.37 -12.04 25.02
C THR A 98 2.01 -11.86 25.69
N ASP A 99 1.99 -11.15 26.82
CA ASP A 99 0.75 -10.78 27.51
C ASP A 99 0.01 -9.61 26.82
N ASP A 100 0.70 -8.91 25.93
CA ASP A 100 0.17 -7.74 25.23
C ASP A 100 -0.51 -8.14 23.92
N SER A 101 -1.84 -8.09 23.90
CA SER A 101 -2.60 -8.58 22.76
C SER A 101 -2.51 -7.70 21.51
N LEU A 102 -2.16 -6.41 21.64
CA LEU A 102 -1.87 -5.57 20.48
C LEU A 102 -0.49 -5.91 19.91
N LEU A 103 0.47 -6.26 20.78
CA LEU A 103 1.77 -6.77 20.34
C LEU A 103 1.63 -8.14 19.64
N ALA A 104 0.79 -9.03 20.18
CA ALA A 104 0.48 -10.31 19.56
C ALA A 104 -0.12 -10.14 18.14
N LEU A 105 -1.00 -9.15 17.96
CA LEU A 105 -1.53 -8.78 16.65
C LEU A 105 -0.43 -8.32 15.69
N GLU A 106 0.48 -7.44 16.14
CA GLU A 106 1.60 -6.94 15.34
C GLU A 106 2.52 -8.08 14.89
N MET A 107 2.88 -8.99 15.81
CA MET A 107 3.69 -10.18 15.50
C MET A 107 2.99 -11.10 14.48
N ALA A 108 1.68 -11.30 14.64
CA ALA A 108 0.89 -12.07 13.68
C ALA A 108 0.88 -11.45 12.29
N MET A 109 0.76 -10.12 12.19
CA MET A 109 0.84 -9.42 10.92
C MET A 109 2.21 -9.62 10.24
N ASP A 110 3.31 -9.58 10.99
CA ASP A 110 4.65 -9.81 10.45
C ASP A 110 4.85 -11.21 9.87
N HIS A 111 4.30 -12.23 10.53
CA HIS A 111 4.32 -13.60 10.01
C HIS A 111 3.48 -13.73 8.74
N LEU A 112 2.28 -13.15 8.72
CA LEU A 112 1.37 -13.19 7.57
C LEU A 112 1.86 -12.38 6.37
N GLU A 113 2.66 -11.35 6.59
CA GLU A 113 3.34 -10.62 5.52
C GLU A 113 4.34 -11.50 4.78
N THR A 114 4.96 -12.44 5.48
CA THR A 114 5.97 -13.34 4.90
C THR A 114 5.31 -14.60 4.34
N VAL A 115 4.36 -15.18 5.07
CA VAL A 115 3.67 -16.43 4.73
C VAL A 115 2.17 -16.25 5.02
N PRO A 116 1.32 -16.06 3.98
CA PRO A 116 -0.10 -15.73 4.17
C PRO A 116 -0.94 -16.75 4.95
N ASP A 117 -0.51 -18.02 5.01
CA ASP A 117 -1.20 -19.13 5.69
C ASP A 117 -0.36 -19.72 6.85
N TYR A 118 0.49 -18.89 7.46
CA TYR A 118 1.45 -19.30 8.48
C TYR A 118 0.81 -20.11 9.62
N TYR A 119 -0.30 -19.62 10.17
CA TYR A 119 -0.90 -20.23 11.36
C TYR A 119 -1.70 -21.48 11.01
N SER A 120 -2.35 -21.51 9.86
CA SER A 120 -2.94 -22.75 9.34
C SER A 120 -1.90 -23.88 9.18
N ARG A 121 -0.68 -23.56 8.74
CA ARG A 121 0.41 -24.55 8.65
C ARG A 121 0.87 -25.01 10.03
N HIS A 122 1.01 -24.08 10.97
CA HIS A 122 1.41 -24.41 12.34
C HIS A 122 0.40 -25.34 13.01
N MET A 123 -0.89 -25.03 12.91
CA MET A 123 -1.97 -25.87 13.47
C MET A 123 -1.97 -27.29 12.90
N LYS A 124 -1.75 -27.46 11.59
CA LYS A 124 -1.68 -28.78 10.98
C LYS A 124 -0.52 -29.61 11.55
N LEU A 125 0.65 -29.00 11.69
CA LEU A 125 1.82 -29.66 12.27
C LEU A 125 1.57 -30.07 13.72
N GLU A 126 0.95 -29.19 14.53
CA GLU A 126 0.57 -29.54 15.90
C GLU A 126 -0.40 -30.72 15.95
N GLN A 127 -1.43 -30.72 15.09
CA GLN A 127 -2.40 -31.82 15.02
C GLN A 127 -1.73 -33.14 14.62
N GLU A 128 -0.83 -33.12 13.65
CA GLU A 128 -0.06 -34.29 13.22
C GLU A 128 0.79 -34.84 14.38
N ILE A 129 1.57 -33.98 15.05
CA ILE A 129 2.39 -34.36 16.21
C ILE A 129 1.55 -34.93 17.35
N MET A 130 0.41 -34.29 17.66
CA MET A 130 -0.46 -34.77 18.72
C MET A 130 -1.12 -36.11 18.37
N SER A 131 -1.52 -36.30 17.11
CA SER A 131 -2.05 -37.58 16.63
C SER A 131 -1.01 -38.70 16.71
N GLU A 132 0.24 -38.40 16.34
CA GLU A 132 1.33 -39.35 16.41
C GLU A 132 1.66 -39.73 17.86
N LYS A 133 1.68 -38.75 18.78
CA LYS A 133 1.87 -39.00 20.21
C LYS A 133 0.77 -39.91 20.77
N ILE A 134 -0.49 -39.68 20.40
CA ILE A 134 -1.61 -40.52 20.83
C ILE A 134 -1.47 -41.96 20.32
N LEU A 135 -0.99 -42.16 19.09
CA LEU A 135 -0.83 -43.49 18.50
C LEU A 135 0.37 -44.27 19.05
N ARG A 136 1.32 -43.59 19.71
CA ARG A 136 2.54 -44.19 20.30
C ARG A 136 2.38 -44.58 21.78
N HIS A 137 1.23 -44.31 22.39
CA HIS A 137 0.91 -44.60 23.79
C HIS A 137 -0.34 -45.46 23.91
#